data_AF-A0A8T3T573-F1
#
_entry.id   AF-A0A8T3T573-F1
#
_cell.length_a   1.000
_cell.length_b   1.000
_cell.length_c   1.000
_cell.angle_alpha   90.00
_cell.angle_beta   90.00
_cell.angle_gamma   90.00
#
_symmetry.space_group_name_H-M   'P 1'
#
loop_
_entity.id
_entity.type
_entity.pdbx_description
1 polymer ?
#
loop_
_entity_poly.entity_id
_entity_poly.type
_entity_poly.pdbx_seq_one_letter_code
_entity_poly.pdbx_strand_id
1 'polypeptide(L)' 'MIVRNEAGKDVARVRSMEDGTFAIELAPGRYQFEPQPVDGMMGTAAPIEVIVVAGPDPEPITVSYDTGIR' A
#
# COMPACT_ATOMS: atom_id res chain seq x y z
N MET A 1 5.68 0.96 -4.43
CA MET A 1 4.40 0.26 -4.28
C MET A 1 3.42 0.77 -5.33
N ILE A 2 2.65 -0.14 -5.92
CA ILE A 2 1.57 0.18 -6.88
C ILE A 2 0.24 0.03 -6.16
N VAL A 3 -0.67 0.97 -6.35
CA VAL A 3 -2.05 0.89 -5.83
C VAL A 3 -3.00 0.69 -7.00
N ARG A 4 -3.79 -0.38 -6.93
CA ARG A 4 -4.71 -0.80 -7.97
C ARG A 4 -6.13 -0.83 -7.44
N ASN A 5 -7.10 -0.32 -8.20
CA ASN A 5 -8.50 -0.37 -7.82
C ASN A 5 -9.14 -1.73 -8.18
N GLU A 6 -10.40 -1.93 -7.80
CA GLU A 6 -11.16 -3.15 -8.09
C GLU A 6 -11.24 -3.50 -9.59
N ALA A 7 -11.21 -2.50 -10.48
CA ALA A 7 -11.19 -2.71 -11.93
C ALA A 7 -9.82 -3.14 -12.48
N GLY A 8 -8.82 -3.33 -11.60
CA GLY A 8 -7.47 -3.71 -12.00
C GLY A 8 -6.63 -2.54 -12.55
N LYS A 9 -7.10 -1.29 -12.43
CA LYS A 9 -6.40 -0.11 -12.92
C LYS A 9 -5.43 0.42 -11.87
N ASP A 10 -4.19 0.68 -12.28
CA ASP A 10 -3.22 1.43 -11.47
C ASP A 10 -3.75 2.86 -11.25
N VAL A 11 -4.06 3.19 -10.00
CA VAL A 11 -4.56 4.52 -9.61
C VAL A 11 -3.47 5.40 -9.00
N ALA A 12 -2.42 4.79 -8.47
CA ALA A 12 -1.26 5.51 -7.94
C ALA A 12 -0.01 4.65 -7.84
N ARG A 13 1.13 5.34 -7.72
CA ARG A 13 2.43 4.77 -7.36
C ARG A 13 2.99 5.56 -6.20
N VAL A 14 3.32 4.87 -5.12
CA VAL A 14 3.80 5.45 -3.87
C VAL A 14 5.14 4.85 -3.49
N ARG A 15 6.03 5.71 -2.99
CA ARG A 15 7.31 5.35 -2.41
C ARG A 15 7.23 5.69 -0.92
N SER A 16 7.65 4.75 -0.09
CA SER A 16 7.79 4.99 1.35
C SER A 16 8.90 6.00 1.63
N MET A 17 8.68 6.80 2.67
CA MET A 17 9.69 7.68 3.26
C MET A 17 10.73 6.84 4.01
N GLU A 18 11.77 7.51 4.52
CA GLU A 18 12.87 6.86 5.25
C GLU A 18 12.40 6.10 6.50
N ASP A 19 11.30 6.55 7.12
CA ASP A 19 10.65 5.91 8.27
C ASP A 19 9.69 4.76 7.88
N GLY A 20 9.62 4.41 6.60
CA GLY A 20 8.75 3.35 6.08
C GLY A 20 7.29 3.78 5.84
N THR A 21 6.92 5.02 6.16
CA THR A 21 5.53 5.50 6.00
C THR A 21 5.28 6.08 4.60
N PHE A 22 4.01 6.15 4.20
CA PHE A 22 3.56 6.83 2.98
C PHE A 22 2.14 7.38 3.21
N ALA A 23 1.75 8.37 2.40
CA ALA A 23 0.39 8.92 2.41
C ALA A 23 -0.17 9.01 0.99
N ILE A 24 -1.46 8.71 0.84
CA ILE A 24 -2.18 8.80 -0.43
C ILE A 24 -3.67 9.08 -0.18
N GLU A 25 -4.25 9.97 -0.98
CA GLU A 25 -5.68 10.20 -1.01
C GLU A 25 -6.37 9.24 -1.99
N LEU A 26 -7.38 8.52 -1.52
CA LEU A 26 -8.16 7.58 -2.32
C LEU A 26 -9.65 7.85 -2.13
N ALA A 27 -10.41 7.76 -3.21
CA ALA A 27 -11.87 7.72 -3.12
C ALA A 27 -12.32 6.43 -2.42
N PRO A 28 -13.51 6.39 -1.80
CA PRO A 28 -14.07 5.16 -1.26
C PRO A 28 -14.09 4.05 -2.31
N GLY A 29 -13.65 2.86 -1.92
CA GLY A 29 -13.52 1.71 -2.81
C GLY A 29 -12.57 0.65 -2.29
N ARG A 30 -12.44 -0.43 -3.06
CA ARG A 30 -11.53 -1.55 -2.78
C ARG A 30 -10.24 -1.39 -3.57
N TYR A 31 -9.12 -1.59 -2.90
CA TYR A 31 -7.79 -1.43 -3.47
C TYR A 31 -6.86 -2.57 -3.11
N GLN A 32 -5.96 -2.88 -4.02
CA GLN A 32 -4.80 -3.72 -3.78
C GLN A 32 -3.54 -2.86 -3.75
N PHE A 33 -2.75 -3.06 -2.71
CA PHE A 33 -1.46 -2.43 -2.48
C PHE A 33 -0.40 -3.47 -2.78
N GLU A 34 0.33 -3.29 -3.88
CA GLU A 34 1.32 -4.22 -4.38
C GLU A 34 2.73 -3.69 -4.11
N PRO A 35 3.47 -4.27 -3.14
CA PRO A 35 4.87 -3.98 -2.93
C PRO A 35 5.66 -4.22 -4.21
N GLN A 36 6.72 -3.45 -4.41
CA GLN A 36 7.60 -3.64 -5.57
C GLN A 36 8.94 -4.22 -5.07
N PRO A 37 9.60 -5.09 -5.85
CA PRO A 37 10.92 -5.58 -5.51
C PRO A 37 11.89 -4.42 -5.26
N VAL A 38 12.76 -4.58 -4.25
CA VAL A 38 13.85 -3.63 -3.97
C VAL A 38 15.15 -4.34 -4.30
N ASP A 39 15.95 -3.72 -5.18
CA ASP A 39 17.24 -4.26 -5.56
C ASP A 39 18.13 -4.46 -4.32
N GLY A 40 18.69 -5.66 -4.18
CA GLY A 40 19.54 -6.03 -3.04
C GLY A 40 18.80 -6.55 -1.81
N MET A 41 17.46 -6.62 -1.82
CA MET A 41 16.67 -7.30 -0.79
C MET A 41 16.12 -8.64 -1.29
N MET A 42 16.02 -9.62 -0.39
CA MET A 42 15.39 -10.91 -0.71
C MET A 42 13.87 -10.83 -0.51
N GLY A 43 13.15 -11.08 -1.60
CA GLY A 43 11.69 -11.19 -1.59
C GLY A 43 10.96 -9.89 -1.89
N THR A 44 9.67 -10.02 -2.16
CA THR A 44 8.72 -8.91 -2.26
C THR A 44 7.56 -9.29 -1.35
N ALA A 45 7.14 -8.36 -0.49
CA ALA A 45 6.02 -8.62 0.39
C ALA A 45 4.74 -8.91 -0.41
N ALA A 46 3.86 -9.72 0.17
CA ALA A 46 2.58 -10.06 -0.46
C ALA A 46 1.71 -8.81 -0.63
N PRO A 47 0.86 -8.76 -1.69
CA PRO A 47 -0.12 -7.70 -1.83
C PRO A 47 -1.09 -7.66 -0.65
N ILE A 48 -1.48 -6.45 -0.26
CA ILE A 48 -2.46 -6.22 0.81
C ILE A 48 -3.73 -5.62 0.21
N GLU A 49 -4.87 -6.10 0.69
CA GLU A 49 -6.16 -5.55 0.31
C GLU A 49 -6.64 -4.54 1.35
N VAL A 50 -7.09 -3.37 0.88
CA VAL A 50 -7.61 -2.30 1.71
C VAL A 50 -8.96 -1.85 1.17
N ILE A 51 -9.94 -1.70 2.06
CA ILE A 51 -11.25 -1.13 1.75
C ILE A 51 -11.31 0.26 2.37
N VAL A 52 -11.41 1.28 1.52
CA VAL A 52 -11.64 2.67 1.91
C VAL A 52 -13.14 2.91 1.92
N VAL A 53 -13.68 3.27 3.08
CA VAL A 53 -15.09 3.65 3.23
C VAL A 53 -15.21 5.17 3.34
N ALA A 54 -16.34 5.73 2.88
CA ALA A 54 -16.61 7.15 3.07
C ALA A 54 -16.84 7.44 4.56
N GLY A 55 -16.19 8.46 5.10
CA GLY A 55 -16.36 8.88 6.49
C GLY A 55 -15.85 10.31 6.70
N PRO A 56 -16.40 11.04 7.69
CA PRO A 56 -15.97 12.39 8.00
C PRO A 56 -14.54 12.44 8.59
N ASP A 57 -14.10 11.34 9.22
CA ASP A 57 -12.80 11.22 9.86
C ASP A 57 -12.06 10.01 9.26
N PRO A 58 -11.02 10.20 8.42
CA PRO A 58 -10.22 9.09 7.93
C PRO A 58 -9.38 8.51 9.06
N GLU A 59 -9.65 7.25 9.44
CA GLU A 59 -8.81 6.53 10.39
C GLU A 59 -7.46 6.16 9.74
N PRO A 60 -6.32 6.45 10.37
CA PRO A 60 -5.02 6.04 9.84
C PRO A 60 -4.89 4.51 9.87
N ILE A 61 -4.71 3.92 8.70
CA ILE A 61 -4.47 2.48 8.56
C ILE A 61 -2.96 2.23 8.69
N THR A 62 -2.58 1.39 9.65
CA THR A 62 -1.19 0.93 9.78
C THR A 62 -0.99 -0.32 8.94
N VAL A 63 -0.15 -0.21 7.92
CA VAL A 63 0.28 -1.34 7.11
C VAL A 63 1.67 -1.78 7.58
N SER A 64 1.75 -2.95 8.19
CA SER A 64 3.03 -3.53 8.66
C SER A 64 3.53 -4.59 7.69
N TYR A 65 4.80 -4.49 7.31
CA TYR A 65 5.48 -5.46 6.45
C TYR A 65 6.68 -6.04 7.20
N ASP A 66 6.74 -7.37 7.32
CA ASP A 66 7.92 -8.09 7.79
C ASP A 66 8.71 -8.58 6.57
N THR A 67 9.93 -8.06 6.38
CA THR A 67 10.84 -8.46 5.31
C THR A 67 11.73 -9.64 5.69
N GLY A 68 11.56 -10.22 6.88
CA GLY A 68 12.25 -11.43 7.32
C GLY A 68 13.73 -11.26 7.68
N ILE A 69 14.21 -10.04 7.94
CA ILE A 69 15.59 -9.81 8.41
C ILE A 69 15.63 -10.06 9.93
N ARG A 70 16.44 -11.04 10.36
CA ARG A 70 16.84 -11.26 11.76
C ARG A 70 18.35 -11.10 11.90
#